data_AF-A0A091RFB4-F1
#
_entry.id   AF-A0A091RFB4-F1
#
_cell.length_a   1.000
_cell.length_b   1.000
_cell.length_c   1.000
_cell.angle_alpha   90.00
_cell.angle_beta   90.00
_cell.angle_gamma   90.00
#
_symmetry.space_group_name_H-M   'P 1'
#
loop_
_entity.id
_entity.type
_entity.pdbx_description
1 polymer ?
#
loop_
_entity_poly.entity_id
_entity_poly.type
_entity_poly.pdbx_seq_one_letter_code
_entity_poly.pdbx_strand_id
1 'polypeptide(L)'
;MKVQFAPINIPLQRRIQTVAVLQWIFSFLLLAQLCCGFFVILILGNFWFLAVLYLLWLYLDWETPCTGGRRFQWMSNWTVWKYFREYFPIHLIKTSDLNPNHNYLFGFHPHGVLVAGAFGNFCTGTSFKNLFPGLTPYLHIMPMWFGCPFFREYIMSAGMVSVSKRSVSYVLNNKGGGHASIIVIGGAEESLNAHPGSLTLNILKRKGFIKLALKHGAHLVPVFSFGENELFKQIANPRGSWLRNVQEKLQKIMGFAIPLFHGRGIFQYSFGFIPYRQPIHTVGKFPVP
;
A
#
# COMPACT_ATOMS: atom_id res chain seq x y z
N MET A 1 24.64 -10.13 -17.26
CA MET A 1 24.54 -10.57 -15.84
C MET A 1 24.59 -12.08 -15.78
N LYS A 2 25.40 -12.67 -14.89
CA LYS A 2 25.30 -14.12 -14.62
C LYS A 2 24.01 -14.40 -13.84
N VAL A 3 23.27 -15.42 -14.26
CA VAL A 3 22.04 -15.84 -13.57
C VAL A 3 22.43 -16.65 -12.34
N GLN A 4 22.00 -16.19 -11.16
CA GLN A 4 22.19 -16.91 -9.90
C GLN A 4 20.92 -17.70 -9.60
N PHE A 5 20.96 -19.01 -9.86
CA PHE A 5 19.83 -19.88 -9.58
C PHE A 5 19.62 -20.10 -8.08
N ALA A 6 18.37 -20.31 -7.70
CA ALA A 6 17.99 -20.66 -6.35
C ALA A 6 18.48 -22.09 -6.04
N PRO A 7 19.08 -22.36 -4.86
CA PRO A 7 19.47 -23.72 -4.48
C PRO A 7 18.28 -24.69 -4.53
N ILE A 8 18.54 -25.95 -4.91
CA ILE A 8 17.51 -26.99 -4.96
C ILE A 8 16.93 -27.26 -3.55
N ASN A 9 17.80 -27.26 -2.54
CA ASN A 9 17.46 -27.58 -1.15
C ASN A 9 16.96 -26.35 -0.35
N ILE A 10 16.05 -25.55 -0.93
CA ILE A 10 15.37 -24.49 -0.20
C ILE A 10 14.23 -25.07 0.65
N PRO A 11 14.18 -24.78 1.97
CA PRO A 11 13.11 -25.25 2.85
C PRO A 11 11.72 -24.86 2.34
N LEU A 12 10.73 -25.75 2.53
CA LEU A 12 9.35 -25.54 2.10
C LEU A 12 8.76 -24.22 2.61
N GLN A 13 9.06 -23.83 3.86
CA GLN A 13 8.63 -22.56 4.42
C GLN A 13 9.06 -21.36 3.56
N ARG A 14 10.31 -21.33 3.06
CA ARG A 14 10.78 -20.24 2.18
C ARG A 14 10.09 -20.25 0.81
N ARG A 15 9.64 -21.42 0.34
CA ARG A 15 8.84 -21.53 -0.89
C ARG A 15 7.44 -20.97 -0.68
N ILE A 16 6.77 -21.33 0.42
CA ILE A 16 5.44 -20.80 0.78
C ILE A 16 5.49 -19.28 0.97
N GLN A 17 6.50 -18.75 1.66
CA GLN A 17 6.75 -17.30 1.75
C GLN A 17 6.89 -16.64 0.37
N THR A 18 7.57 -17.31 -0.57
CA THR A 18 7.71 -16.80 -1.94
C THR A 18 6.36 -16.80 -2.67
N VAL A 19 5.53 -17.83 -2.49
CA VAL A 19 4.16 -17.88 -3.04
C VAL A 19 3.28 -16.78 -2.45
N ALA A 20 3.39 -16.50 -1.14
CA ALA A 20 2.64 -15.42 -0.50
C ALA A 20 2.99 -14.05 -1.09
N VAL A 21 4.28 -13.77 -1.29
CA VAL A 21 4.72 -12.51 -1.93
C VAL A 21 4.38 -12.48 -3.41
N LEU A 22 4.40 -13.63 -4.10
CA LEU A 22 3.96 -13.75 -5.48
C LEU A 22 2.47 -13.38 -5.60
N GLN A 23 1.62 -13.95 -4.74
CA GLN A 23 0.20 -13.61 -4.69
C GLN A 23 0.02 -12.11 -4.44
N TRP A 24 0.70 -11.54 -3.45
CA TRP A 24 0.61 -10.12 -3.14
C TRP A 24 1.00 -9.22 -4.32
N ILE A 25 2.15 -9.49 -4.97
CA ILE A 25 2.60 -8.64 -6.07
C ILE A 25 1.73 -8.78 -7.32
N PHE A 26 1.26 -9.99 -7.63
CA PHE A 26 0.31 -10.21 -8.72
C PHE A 26 -1.02 -9.49 -8.44
N SER A 27 -1.49 -9.52 -7.19
CA SER A 27 -2.65 -8.74 -6.78
C SER A 27 -2.45 -7.23 -6.98
N PHE A 28 -1.26 -6.70 -6.73
CA PHE A 28 -0.98 -5.29 -6.95
C PHE A 28 -0.83 -4.92 -8.44
N LEU A 29 -0.16 -5.76 -9.23
CA LEU A 29 0.23 -5.43 -10.60
C LEU A 29 -0.80 -5.82 -11.67
N LEU A 30 -1.55 -6.90 -11.48
CA LEU A 30 -2.38 -7.50 -12.54
C LEU A 30 -3.86 -7.68 -12.17
N LEU A 31 -4.21 -7.78 -10.89
CA LEU A 31 -5.59 -8.12 -10.49
C LEU A 31 -6.60 -7.07 -10.95
N ALA A 32 -6.26 -5.78 -10.89
CA ALA A 32 -7.15 -4.72 -11.37
C ALA A 32 -7.48 -4.89 -12.87
N GLN A 33 -6.48 -5.21 -13.68
CA GLN A 33 -6.61 -5.42 -15.12
C GLN A 33 -7.42 -6.68 -15.42
N LEU A 34 -7.17 -7.77 -14.67
CA LEU A 34 -7.96 -9.00 -14.79
C LEU A 34 -9.42 -8.77 -14.40
N CYS A 35 -9.68 -8.01 -13.34
CA CYS A 35 -11.04 -7.69 -12.92
C CYS A 35 -11.76 -6.78 -13.92
N CYS A 36 -11.08 -5.77 -14.48
CA CYS A 36 -11.62 -4.95 -15.56
C CYS A 36 -11.92 -5.79 -16.81
N GLY A 37 -10.99 -6.65 -17.23
CA GLY A 37 -11.17 -7.54 -18.37
C GLY A 37 -12.33 -8.51 -18.18
N PHE A 38 -12.44 -9.12 -17.00
CA PHE A 38 -13.56 -9.96 -16.62
C PHE A 38 -14.89 -9.20 -16.66
N PHE A 39 -14.92 -7.97 -16.14
CA PHE A 39 -16.11 -7.12 -16.20
C PHE A 39 -16.54 -6.79 -17.63
N VAL A 40 -15.59 -6.50 -18.52
CA VAL A 40 -15.86 -6.29 -19.96
C VAL A 40 -16.41 -7.56 -20.60
N ILE A 41 -15.86 -8.74 -20.28
CA ILE A 41 -16.37 -10.02 -20.76
C ILE A 41 -17.81 -10.26 -20.27
N LEU A 42 -18.15 -9.89 -19.02
CA LEU A 42 -19.53 -9.98 -18.54
C LEU A 42 -20.48 -9.11 -19.36
N ILE A 43 -20.09 -7.86 -19.67
CA ILE A 43 -20.91 -6.94 -20.47
C ILE A 43 -21.11 -7.44 -21.90
N LEU A 44 -20.05 -7.92 -22.54
CA LEU A 44 -20.07 -8.33 -23.95
C LEU A 44 -20.60 -9.76 -24.16
N GLY A 45 -20.65 -10.57 -23.11
CA GLY A 45 -21.11 -11.96 -23.15
C GLY A 45 -22.58 -12.14 -22.77
N ASN A 46 -23.00 -13.40 -22.66
CA ASN A 46 -24.37 -13.78 -22.26
C ASN A 46 -24.70 -13.51 -20.78
N PHE A 47 -23.77 -12.91 -20.03
CA PHE A 47 -23.90 -12.62 -18.60
C PHE A 47 -24.04 -11.12 -18.30
N TRP A 48 -24.43 -10.31 -19.28
CA TRP A 48 -24.54 -8.85 -19.15
C TRP A 48 -25.47 -8.40 -18.02
N PHE A 49 -26.50 -9.19 -17.69
CA PHE A 49 -27.40 -8.91 -16.58
C PHE A 49 -26.66 -8.88 -15.23
N LEU A 50 -25.63 -9.72 -15.03
CA LEU A 50 -24.77 -9.67 -13.83
C LEU A 50 -23.97 -8.38 -13.80
N ALA A 51 -23.49 -7.90 -14.97
CA ALA A 51 -22.79 -6.63 -15.05
C ALA A 51 -23.73 -5.45 -14.71
N VAL A 52 -24.99 -5.48 -15.16
CA VAL A 52 -25.99 -4.46 -14.81
C VAL A 52 -26.29 -4.45 -13.32
N LEU A 53 -26.52 -5.62 -12.70
CA LEU A 53 -26.70 -5.73 -11.26
C LEU A 53 -25.49 -5.18 -10.50
N TYR A 54 -24.29 -5.48 -10.97
CA TYR A 54 -23.07 -4.96 -10.38
C TYR A 54 -22.90 -3.45 -10.58
N LEU A 55 -23.28 -2.89 -11.73
CA LEU A 55 -23.27 -1.43 -11.97
C LEU A 55 -24.28 -0.71 -11.06
N LEU A 56 -25.45 -1.28 -10.85
CA LEU A 56 -26.43 -0.75 -9.91
C LEU A 56 -25.86 -0.75 -8.49
N TRP A 57 -25.23 -1.86 -8.08
CA TRP A 57 -24.51 -1.91 -6.81
C TRP A 57 -23.40 -0.84 -6.73
N LEU A 58 -22.58 -0.70 -7.77
CA LEU A 58 -21.52 0.32 -7.82
C LEU A 58 -22.07 1.73 -7.71
N TYR A 59 -23.21 2.03 -8.32
CA TYR A 59 -23.85 3.33 -8.23
C TYR A 59 -24.27 3.64 -6.79
N LEU A 60 -24.87 2.66 -6.09
CA LEU A 60 -25.29 2.81 -4.70
C LEU A 60 -24.12 2.89 -3.72
N ASP A 61 -23.06 2.13 -3.97
CA ASP A 61 -21.90 1.99 -3.09
C ASP A 61 -20.70 2.87 -3.53
N TRP A 62 -20.88 3.77 -4.49
CA TRP A 62 -19.81 4.55 -5.11
C TRP A 62 -18.92 5.28 -4.10
N GLU A 63 -19.53 5.81 -3.04
CA GLU A 63 -18.89 6.65 -2.03
C GLU A 63 -18.18 5.88 -0.92
N THR A 64 -18.37 4.57 -0.82
CA THR A 64 -17.83 3.73 0.26
C THR A 64 -16.31 3.88 0.48
N PRO A 65 -15.44 3.97 -0.56
CA PRO A 65 -14.01 4.24 -0.39
C PRO A 65 -13.68 5.57 0.29
N CYS A 66 -14.62 6.52 0.26
CA CYS A 66 -14.52 7.84 0.87
C CYS A 66 -15.21 7.92 2.23
N THR A 67 -15.89 6.85 2.67
CA THR A 67 -16.63 6.78 3.94
C THR A 67 -16.20 5.58 4.79
N GLY A 68 -14.90 5.30 4.84
CA GLY A 68 -14.31 4.29 5.72
C GLY A 68 -14.09 2.91 5.09
N GLY A 69 -14.54 2.69 3.85
CA GLY A 69 -14.35 1.43 3.14
C GLY A 69 -15.14 0.27 3.76
N ARG A 70 -14.77 -0.96 3.41
CA ARG A 70 -15.42 -2.20 3.86
C ARG A 70 -14.37 -3.21 4.33
N ARG A 71 -13.66 -2.91 5.41
CA ARG A 71 -12.68 -3.83 5.99
C ARG A 71 -13.34 -5.15 6.37
N PHE A 72 -12.71 -6.25 5.99
CA PHE A 72 -13.12 -7.59 6.40
C PHE A 72 -12.02 -8.22 7.25
N GLN A 73 -12.29 -8.44 8.54
CA GLN A 73 -11.27 -8.92 9.48
C GLN A 73 -10.70 -10.29 9.07
N TRP A 74 -11.52 -11.15 8.49
CA TRP A 74 -11.10 -12.46 7.97
C TRP A 74 -10.00 -12.32 6.91
N MET A 75 -10.16 -11.39 5.96
CA MET A 75 -9.15 -11.08 4.93
C MET A 75 -7.83 -10.68 5.58
N SER A 76 -7.83 -9.74 6.53
CA SER A 76 -6.60 -9.31 7.21
C SER A 76 -5.93 -10.44 8.00
N ASN A 77 -6.68 -11.46 8.42
CA ASN A 77 -6.17 -12.59 9.21
C ASN A 77 -5.79 -13.83 8.37
N TRP A 78 -5.82 -13.75 7.03
CA TRP A 78 -5.40 -14.88 6.20
C TRP A 78 -3.97 -15.33 6.49
N THR A 79 -3.77 -16.65 6.53
CA THR A 79 -2.46 -17.27 6.79
C THR A 79 -1.39 -16.84 5.77
N VAL A 80 -1.78 -16.50 4.54
CA VAL A 80 -0.87 -15.97 3.52
C VAL A 80 -0.12 -14.73 4.01
N TRP A 81 -0.76 -13.89 4.83
CA TRP A 81 -0.13 -12.68 5.35
C TRP A 81 0.93 -12.96 6.41
N LYS A 82 0.81 -14.05 7.16
CA LYS A 82 1.88 -14.49 8.06
C LYS A 82 3.15 -14.77 7.26
N TYR A 83 3.03 -15.55 6.19
CA TYR A 83 4.16 -15.87 5.31
C TYR A 83 4.68 -14.66 4.53
N PHE A 84 3.82 -13.73 4.13
CA PHE A 84 4.22 -12.44 3.55
C PHE A 84 5.10 -11.65 4.52
N ARG A 85 4.71 -11.56 5.79
CA ARG A 85 5.46 -10.82 6.82
C ARG A 85 6.78 -11.49 7.18
N GLU A 86 6.81 -12.82 7.22
CA GLU A 86 8.04 -13.60 7.44
C GLU A 86 9.00 -13.59 6.23
N TYR A 87 8.50 -13.25 5.03
CA TYR A 87 9.34 -13.10 3.86
C TYR A 87 10.27 -11.89 3.97
N PHE A 88 9.72 -10.77 4.46
CA PHE A 88 10.37 -9.46 4.61
C PHE A 88 10.78 -9.13 6.05
N PRO A 89 10.83 -10.10 6.97
CA PRO A 89 10.70 -9.84 8.41
C PRO A 89 10.10 -8.47 8.81
N ILE A 90 8.78 -8.30 8.69
CA ILE A 90 8.13 -6.99 8.92
C ILE A 90 7.88 -6.75 10.42
N HIS A 91 8.49 -5.68 10.94
CA HIS A 91 8.36 -5.25 12.32
C HIS A 91 7.79 -3.83 12.42
N LEU A 92 6.70 -3.68 13.19
CA LEU A 92 6.21 -2.38 13.64
C LEU A 92 6.71 -2.15 15.07
N ILE A 93 7.53 -1.12 15.26
CA ILE A 93 8.16 -0.78 16.53
C ILE A 93 7.33 0.33 17.17
N LYS A 94 6.72 0.00 18.31
CA LYS A 94 5.98 0.96 19.14
C LYS A 94 6.96 1.72 20.02
N THR A 95 7.00 3.05 19.89
CA THR A 95 7.83 3.91 20.74
C THR A 95 7.07 4.51 21.92
N SER A 96 5.74 4.56 21.86
CA SER A 96 4.88 5.13 22.90
C SER A 96 3.47 4.59 22.80
N ASP A 97 2.71 4.70 23.89
CA ASP A 97 1.28 4.43 23.90
C ASP A 97 0.48 5.52 23.21
N LEU A 98 -0.63 5.12 22.59
CA LEU A 98 -1.59 6.00 21.92
C LEU A 98 -2.94 5.83 22.59
N ASN A 99 -3.52 6.96 22.99
CA ASN A 99 -4.83 6.99 23.62
C ASN A 99 -5.91 6.70 22.56
N PRO A 100 -6.71 5.63 22.71
CA PRO A 100 -7.77 5.30 21.76
C PRO A 100 -8.89 6.33 21.71
N ASN A 101 -8.95 7.30 22.63
CA ASN A 101 -9.92 8.40 22.59
C ASN A 101 -9.55 9.51 21.59
N HIS A 102 -8.40 9.41 20.92
CA HIS A 102 -7.97 10.38 19.90
C HIS A 102 -7.90 9.74 18.51
N ASN A 103 -8.06 10.59 17.49
CA ASN A 103 -7.77 10.24 16.11
C ASN A 103 -6.34 10.64 15.77
N TYR A 104 -5.74 9.88 14.86
CA TYR A 104 -4.34 10.04 14.50
C TYR A 104 -4.18 10.10 12.99
N LEU A 105 -3.25 10.93 12.51
CA LEU A 105 -2.79 10.94 11.12
C LEU A 105 -1.33 10.51 11.06
N PHE A 106 -1.10 9.32 10.55
CA PHE A 106 0.22 8.71 10.34
C PHE A 106 0.77 9.14 8.97
N GLY A 107 1.81 9.99 8.99
CA GLY A 107 2.58 10.37 7.81
C GLY A 107 3.67 9.34 7.56
N PHE A 108 3.39 8.36 6.70
CA PHE A 108 4.27 7.24 6.39
C PHE A 108 5.29 7.59 5.29
N HIS A 109 6.56 7.25 5.55
CA HIS A 109 7.68 7.34 4.63
C HIS A 109 8.67 6.18 4.80
N PRO A 110 9.51 5.87 3.80
CA PRO A 110 9.37 6.33 2.44
C PRO A 110 8.25 5.56 1.71
N HIS A 111 7.86 5.99 0.51
CA HIS A 111 6.90 5.24 -0.31
C HIS A 111 7.49 3.90 -0.82
N GLY A 112 8.78 3.89 -1.20
CA GLY A 112 9.33 2.75 -1.94
C GLY A 112 8.60 2.49 -3.25
N VAL A 113 8.83 1.35 -3.89
CA VAL A 113 8.16 1.00 -5.15
C VAL A 113 6.69 0.62 -4.92
N LEU A 114 6.44 -0.31 -3.99
CA LEU A 114 5.11 -0.91 -3.73
C LEU A 114 4.63 -0.78 -2.27
N VAL A 115 5.37 -0.05 -1.41
CA VAL A 115 5.03 0.21 -0.01
C VAL A 115 4.72 -1.07 0.82
N ALA A 116 5.55 -2.10 0.72
CA ALA A 116 5.25 -3.42 1.29
C ALA A 116 5.10 -3.38 2.82
N GLY A 117 5.88 -2.54 3.51
CA GLY A 117 5.79 -2.36 4.96
C GLY A 117 4.51 -1.66 5.39
N ALA A 118 4.02 -0.66 4.65
CA ALA A 118 2.72 -0.04 4.95
C ALA A 118 1.59 -1.07 4.86
N PHE A 119 1.56 -1.85 3.78
CA PHE A 119 0.58 -2.93 3.63
C PHE A 119 0.71 -3.96 4.76
N GLY A 120 1.91 -4.47 4.99
CA GLY A 120 2.17 -5.48 6.03
C GLY A 120 1.79 -5.02 7.43
N ASN A 121 2.06 -3.77 7.79
CA ASN A 121 1.80 -3.25 9.12
C ASN A 121 0.35 -2.83 9.34
N PHE A 122 -0.32 -2.25 8.34
CA PHE A 122 -1.62 -1.59 8.54
C PHE A 122 -2.81 -2.31 7.90
N CYS A 123 -2.57 -3.26 6.98
CA CYS A 123 -3.63 -4.02 6.32
C CYS A 123 -3.66 -5.50 6.72
N THR A 124 -2.61 -6.02 7.36
CA THR A 124 -2.47 -7.47 7.61
C THR A 124 -2.23 -7.84 9.07
N GLY A 125 -2.79 -8.97 9.46
CA GLY A 125 -2.71 -9.57 10.77
C GLY A 125 -3.29 -8.71 11.88
N THR A 126 -2.94 -9.07 13.11
CA THR A 126 -3.37 -8.39 14.33
C THR A 126 -2.28 -7.51 14.94
N SER A 127 -1.06 -7.47 14.39
CA SER A 127 0.08 -6.81 15.05
C SER A 127 -0.14 -5.34 15.34
N PHE A 128 -0.76 -4.57 14.44
CA PHE A 128 -1.09 -3.17 14.73
C PHE A 128 -2.08 -3.06 15.88
N LYS A 129 -3.15 -3.87 15.86
CA LYS A 129 -4.18 -3.89 16.91
C LYS A 129 -3.60 -4.34 18.27
N ASN A 130 -2.63 -5.25 18.26
CA ASN A 130 -1.96 -5.70 19.49
C ASN A 130 -1.05 -4.61 20.07
N LEU A 131 -0.37 -3.84 19.22
CA LEU A 131 0.49 -2.73 19.67
C LEU A 131 -0.33 -1.50 20.10
N PHE A 132 -1.42 -1.21 19.39
CA PHE A 132 -2.28 -0.07 19.61
C PHE A 132 -3.74 -0.53 19.78
N PRO A 133 -4.07 -1.13 20.93
CA PRO A 133 -5.42 -1.60 21.20
C PRO A 133 -6.42 -0.44 21.16
N GLY A 134 -7.59 -0.68 20.57
CA GLY A 134 -8.62 0.33 20.34
C GLY A 134 -8.37 1.22 19.11
N LEU A 135 -7.21 1.14 18.45
CA LEU A 135 -6.97 1.84 17.18
C LEU A 135 -7.30 0.97 15.95
N THR A 136 -7.98 1.58 14.99
CA THR A 136 -8.30 1.02 13.68
C THR A 136 -7.49 1.73 12.61
N PRO A 137 -6.56 1.03 11.91
CA PRO A 137 -5.75 1.65 10.86
C PRO A 137 -6.54 1.76 9.55
N TYR A 138 -6.40 2.85 8.82
CA TYR A 138 -6.97 3.08 7.49
C TYR A 138 -5.86 3.49 6.53
N LEU A 139 -5.44 2.60 5.64
CA LEU A 139 -4.38 2.90 4.67
C LEU A 139 -4.97 3.63 3.47
N HIS A 140 -4.52 4.86 3.24
CA HIS A 140 -5.00 5.70 2.15
C HIS A 140 -4.23 5.42 0.86
N ILE A 141 -4.95 5.05 -0.20
CA ILE A 141 -4.39 4.76 -1.54
C ILE A 141 -5.08 5.60 -2.62
N MET A 142 -4.49 5.62 -3.82
CA MET A 142 -4.96 6.42 -4.96
C MET A 142 -6.45 6.13 -5.31
N PRO A 143 -7.31 7.15 -5.56
CA PRO A 143 -8.73 6.94 -5.84
C PRO A 143 -9.01 6.08 -7.08
N MET A 144 -8.11 6.14 -8.08
CA MET A 144 -8.22 5.39 -9.34
C MET A 144 -8.49 3.90 -9.13
N TRP A 145 -7.83 3.29 -8.13
CA TRP A 145 -8.00 1.87 -7.82
C TRP A 145 -9.42 1.50 -7.39
N PHE A 146 -10.17 2.43 -6.81
CA PHE A 146 -11.54 2.20 -6.39
C PHE A 146 -12.56 2.34 -7.53
N GLY A 147 -12.13 2.79 -8.71
CA GLY A 147 -12.93 2.77 -9.94
C GLY A 147 -12.86 1.42 -10.68
N CYS A 148 -11.90 0.56 -10.34
CA CYS A 148 -11.77 -0.75 -10.95
C CYS A 148 -12.82 -1.72 -10.35
N PRO A 149 -13.72 -2.31 -11.16
CA PRO A 149 -14.73 -3.26 -10.70
C PRO A 149 -14.07 -4.49 -10.06
N PHE A 150 -14.66 -5.08 -9.02
CA PHE A 150 -14.18 -6.23 -8.22
C PHE A 150 -12.88 -6.00 -7.44
N PHE A 151 -11.92 -5.29 -8.02
CA PHE A 151 -10.67 -4.93 -7.38
C PHE A 151 -10.89 -3.95 -6.22
N ARG A 152 -11.81 -3.01 -6.37
CA ARG A 152 -12.18 -2.07 -5.29
C ARG A 152 -12.69 -2.80 -4.04
N GLU A 153 -13.45 -3.89 -4.20
CA GLU A 153 -13.92 -4.73 -3.08
C GLU A 153 -12.75 -5.41 -2.40
N TYR A 154 -11.83 -5.97 -3.20
CA TYR A 154 -10.62 -6.63 -2.69
C TYR A 154 -9.76 -5.67 -1.85
N ILE A 155 -9.42 -4.49 -2.36
CA ILE A 155 -8.59 -3.53 -1.62
C ILE A 155 -9.31 -2.92 -0.41
N MET A 156 -10.63 -2.66 -0.50
CA MET A 156 -11.41 -2.21 0.66
C MET A 156 -11.50 -3.29 1.74
N SER A 157 -11.58 -4.56 1.37
CA SER A 157 -11.60 -5.68 2.33
C SER A 157 -10.31 -5.75 3.16
N ALA A 158 -9.18 -5.32 2.60
CA ALA A 158 -7.91 -5.18 3.32
C ALA A 158 -7.84 -3.92 4.22
N GLY A 159 -8.90 -3.10 4.25
CA GLY A 159 -8.97 -1.87 5.03
C GLY A 159 -8.27 -0.68 4.38
N MET A 160 -8.14 -0.69 3.05
CA MET A 160 -7.68 0.48 2.30
C MET A 160 -8.84 1.41 1.96
N VAL A 161 -8.57 2.71 1.94
CA VAL A 161 -9.53 3.78 1.65
C VAL A 161 -8.92 4.79 0.69
N SER A 162 -9.74 5.65 0.10
CA SER A 162 -9.28 6.70 -0.82
C SER A 162 -8.38 7.72 -0.12
N VAL A 163 -7.30 8.18 -0.76
CA VAL A 163 -6.46 9.30 -0.27
C VAL A 163 -7.08 10.68 -0.56
N SER A 164 -8.33 10.73 -1.00
CA SER A 164 -9.04 11.99 -1.20
C SER A 164 -9.19 12.77 0.10
N LYS A 165 -9.20 14.11 0.01
CA LYS A 165 -9.44 15.00 1.16
C LYS A 165 -10.72 14.64 1.92
N ARG A 166 -11.77 14.24 1.19
CA ARG A 166 -13.06 13.80 1.73
C ARG A 166 -12.90 12.55 2.58
N SER A 167 -12.21 11.51 2.07
CA SER A 167 -12.00 10.26 2.78
C SER A 167 -11.14 10.44 4.04
N VAL A 168 -10.02 11.15 3.93
CA VAL A 168 -9.18 11.48 5.09
C VAL A 168 -9.99 12.25 6.14
N SER A 169 -10.78 13.23 5.71
CA SER A 169 -11.66 13.99 6.63
C SER A 169 -12.70 13.10 7.30
N TYR A 170 -13.31 12.17 6.57
CA TYR A 170 -14.27 11.22 7.13
C TYR A 170 -13.63 10.35 8.20
N VAL A 171 -12.46 9.76 7.91
CA VAL A 171 -11.75 8.89 8.85
C VAL A 171 -11.32 9.65 10.10
N LEU A 172 -10.86 10.90 9.98
CA LEU A 172 -10.41 11.71 11.12
C LEU A 172 -11.55 12.32 11.95
N ASN A 173 -12.78 12.32 11.44
CA ASN A 173 -13.93 12.93 12.11
C ASN A 173 -14.70 11.93 13.00
N ASN A 174 -14.03 10.92 13.56
CA ASN A 174 -14.68 10.00 14.48
C ASN A 174 -14.72 10.59 15.90
N LYS A 175 -15.91 10.93 16.40
CA LYS A 175 -16.09 11.60 17.70
C LYS A 175 -15.53 10.79 18.89
N GLY A 176 -15.53 9.46 18.79
CA GLY A 176 -15.01 8.57 19.83
C GLY A 176 -13.50 8.32 19.78
N GLY A 177 -12.78 8.93 18.84
CA GLY A 177 -11.36 8.63 18.61
C GLY A 177 -11.15 7.27 17.92
N GLY A 178 -9.97 6.69 18.07
CA GLY A 178 -9.75 5.29 17.72
C GLY A 178 -9.44 5.06 16.24
N HIS A 179 -9.39 6.10 15.41
CA HIS A 179 -9.00 5.98 14.02
C HIS A 179 -7.55 6.41 13.81
N ALA A 180 -6.78 5.60 13.08
CA ALA A 180 -5.46 5.95 12.58
C ALA A 180 -5.52 6.04 11.04
N SER A 181 -5.47 7.26 10.50
CA SER A 181 -5.39 7.54 9.06
C SER A 181 -3.94 7.48 8.61
N ILE A 182 -3.57 6.50 7.77
CA ILE A 182 -2.20 6.32 7.28
C ILE A 182 -2.09 6.85 5.86
N ILE A 183 -1.28 7.88 5.67
CA ILE A 183 -1.02 8.49 4.36
C ILE A 183 0.45 8.32 4.01
N VAL A 184 0.72 7.69 2.87
CA VAL A 184 2.08 7.59 2.30
C VAL A 184 2.41 8.92 1.62
N ILE A 185 3.02 9.83 2.38
CA ILE A 185 3.12 11.25 2.02
C ILE A 185 3.91 11.45 0.73
N GLY A 186 5.01 10.72 0.53
CA GLY A 186 5.85 10.81 -0.66
C GLY A 186 5.13 10.51 -1.98
N GLY A 187 4.11 9.64 -1.92
CA GLY A 187 3.30 9.23 -3.06
C GLY A 187 4.13 8.78 -4.27
N ALA A 188 3.54 8.96 -5.46
CA ALA A 188 4.12 8.59 -6.74
C ALA A 188 5.50 9.21 -7.04
N GLU A 189 5.80 10.40 -6.50
CA GLU A 189 7.06 11.08 -6.80
C GLU A 189 8.24 10.42 -6.07
N GLU A 190 7.98 9.93 -4.86
CA GLU A 190 9.00 9.27 -4.04
C GLU A 190 9.27 7.85 -4.51
N SER A 191 8.27 7.17 -5.13
CA SER A 191 8.48 5.85 -5.75
C SER A 191 9.44 5.90 -6.94
N LEU A 192 9.52 7.03 -7.67
CA LEU A 192 10.54 7.24 -8.70
C LEU A 192 11.94 7.50 -8.14
N ASN A 193 12.11 7.64 -6.82
CA ASN A 193 13.43 7.79 -6.17
C ASN A 193 13.78 6.57 -5.31
N ALA A 194 13.02 5.47 -5.43
CA ALA A 194 13.21 4.26 -4.64
C ALA A 194 14.40 3.43 -5.18
N HIS A 195 15.62 3.91 -4.94
CA HIS A 195 16.85 3.18 -5.24
C HIS A 195 17.47 2.61 -3.96
N PRO A 196 17.93 1.34 -3.98
CA PRO A 196 18.69 0.74 -2.88
C PRO A 196 19.86 1.60 -2.42
N GLY A 197 20.08 1.70 -1.11
CA GLY A 197 21.12 2.50 -0.48
C GLY A 197 20.87 4.01 -0.51
N SER A 198 19.73 4.47 -1.02
CA SER A 198 19.38 5.88 -1.09
C SER A 198 18.06 6.18 -0.39
N LEU A 199 17.95 7.39 0.15
CA LEU A 199 16.74 7.88 0.79
C LEU A 199 16.47 9.33 0.35
N THR A 200 15.47 9.51 -0.51
CA THR A 200 14.98 10.82 -0.90
C THR A 200 13.53 10.94 -0.48
N LEU A 201 13.21 11.92 0.37
CA LEU A 201 11.85 12.16 0.87
C LEU A 201 11.26 13.42 0.25
N ASN A 202 10.01 13.33 -0.24
CA ASN A 202 9.34 14.43 -0.91
C ASN A 202 8.30 15.09 0.03
N ILE A 203 8.76 15.59 1.17
CA ILE A 203 7.88 16.08 2.26
C ILE A 203 7.68 17.61 2.29
N LEU A 204 8.70 18.41 1.97
CA LEU A 204 8.70 19.87 2.23
C LEU A 204 7.53 20.63 1.59
N LYS A 205 7.10 20.18 0.40
CA LYS A 205 5.99 20.80 -0.35
C LYS A 205 4.62 20.22 0.01
N ARG A 206 4.56 19.13 0.78
CA ARG A 206 3.33 18.36 1.03
C ARG A 206 2.72 18.67 2.39
N LYS A 207 2.20 19.89 2.57
CA LYS A 207 1.61 20.33 3.87
C LYS A 207 0.12 20.00 4.05
N GLY A 208 -0.52 19.38 3.04
CA GLY A 208 -1.97 19.15 3.04
C GLY A 208 -2.45 18.23 4.15
N PHE A 209 -1.68 17.18 4.47
CA PHE A 209 -2.02 16.26 5.55
C PHE A 209 -1.94 16.93 6.93
N ILE A 210 -0.95 17.80 7.16
CA ILE A 210 -0.83 18.59 8.40
C ILE A 210 -2.05 19.49 8.56
N LYS A 211 -2.45 20.19 7.49
CA LYS A 211 -3.67 21.02 7.50
C LYS A 211 -4.92 20.21 7.83
N LEU A 212 -5.00 18.96 7.36
CA LEU A 212 -6.13 18.06 7.68
C LEU A 212 -6.09 17.59 9.14
N ALA A 213 -4.93 17.24 9.67
CA ALA A 213 -4.77 16.88 11.07
C ALA A 213 -5.22 18.02 11.99
N LEU A 214 -4.74 19.25 11.74
CA LEU A 214 -5.13 20.46 12.48
C LEU A 214 -6.63 20.73 12.40
N LYS A 215 -7.22 20.62 11.19
CA LYS A 215 -8.66 20.88 10.99
C LYS A 215 -9.55 19.94 11.82
N HIS A 216 -9.13 18.70 12.00
CA HIS A 216 -9.92 17.67 12.68
C HIS A 216 -9.45 17.37 14.10
N GLY A 217 -8.49 18.15 14.63
CA GLY A 217 -7.91 17.90 15.96
C GLY A 217 -7.22 16.54 16.08
N ALA A 218 -6.74 15.97 14.97
CA ALA A 218 -6.06 14.68 14.96
C ALA A 218 -4.57 14.84 15.27
N HIS A 219 -4.01 13.93 16.06
CA HIS A 219 -2.60 13.94 16.42
C HIS A 219 -1.74 13.43 15.26
N LEU A 220 -0.68 14.17 14.94
CA LEU A 220 0.20 13.80 13.83
C LEU A 220 1.28 12.81 14.28
N VAL A 221 1.50 11.79 13.45
CA VAL A 221 2.49 10.72 13.68
C VAL A 221 3.46 10.67 12.52
N PRO A 222 4.71 11.14 12.67
CA PRO A 222 5.75 10.78 11.73
C PRO A 222 6.04 9.27 11.83
N VAL A 223 5.94 8.58 10.69
CA VAL A 223 6.25 7.15 10.59
C VAL A 223 7.30 6.93 9.52
N PHE A 224 8.37 6.24 9.90
CA PHE A 224 9.46 5.90 9.00
C PHE A 224 9.64 4.38 8.89
N SER A 225 9.80 3.86 7.68
CA SER A 225 9.92 2.44 7.35
C SER A 225 11.27 2.15 6.68
N PHE A 226 12.20 1.63 7.46
CA PHE A 226 13.50 1.18 6.96
C PHE A 226 13.33 -0.09 6.13
N GLY A 227 14.03 -0.19 4.99
CA GLY A 227 14.03 -1.36 4.11
C GLY A 227 13.13 -1.26 2.86
N GLU A 228 12.20 -0.29 2.79
CA GLU A 228 11.27 -0.13 1.66
C GLU A 228 11.97 0.05 0.30
N ASN A 229 13.05 0.84 0.26
CA ASN A 229 13.81 1.09 -0.98
C ASN A 229 14.71 -0.08 -1.38
N GLU A 230 14.97 -1.03 -0.48
CA GLU A 230 15.85 -2.18 -0.71
C GLU A 230 15.10 -3.35 -1.38
N LEU A 231 13.77 -3.27 -1.49
CA LEU A 231 12.93 -4.36 -1.99
C LEU A 231 13.06 -4.57 -3.50
N PHE A 232 13.50 -3.56 -4.24
CA PHE A 232 13.62 -3.61 -5.69
C PHE A 232 14.82 -2.81 -6.16
N LYS A 233 15.37 -3.20 -7.31
CA LYS A 233 16.34 -2.41 -8.06
C LYS A 233 15.60 -1.63 -9.12
N GLN A 234 15.58 -0.31 -8.97
CA GLN A 234 15.04 0.58 -9.98
C GLN A 234 16.08 0.87 -11.05
N ILE A 235 15.66 0.90 -12.32
CA ILE A 235 16.52 1.30 -13.44
C ILE A 235 16.97 2.75 -13.22
N ALA A 236 18.25 3.03 -13.47
CA ALA A 236 18.81 4.36 -13.30
C ALA A 236 18.03 5.40 -14.12
N ASN A 237 17.48 6.39 -13.43
CA ASN A 237 16.66 7.45 -13.98
C ASN A 237 17.02 8.79 -13.31
N PRO A 238 18.27 9.26 -13.38
CA PRO A 238 18.69 10.51 -12.74
C PRO A 238 17.86 11.71 -13.23
N ARG A 239 17.70 12.74 -12.40
CA ARG A 239 16.99 13.96 -12.80
C ARG A 239 17.64 14.58 -14.04
N GLY A 240 16.80 14.97 -15.00
CA GLY A 240 17.23 15.46 -16.32
C GLY A 240 17.41 14.37 -17.38
N SER A 241 17.46 13.08 -17.02
CA SER A 241 17.50 12.00 -18.02
C SER A 241 16.21 11.91 -18.82
N TRP A 242 16.28 11.40 -20.05
CA TRP A 242 15.11 11.16 -20.89
C TRP A 242 14.06 10.29 -20.18
N LEU A 243 14.49 9.19 -19.55
CA LEU A 243 13.59 8.29 -18.82
C LEU A 243 12.87 9.02 -17.67
N ARG A 244 13.60 9.80 -16.86
CA ARG A 244 12.99 10.57 -15.78
C ARG A 244 11.98 11.59 -16.31
N ASN A 245 12.31 12.30 -17.39
CA ASN A 245 11.43 13.30 -17.97
C ASN A 245 10.12 12.67 -18.48
N VAL A 246 10.19 11.48 -19.10
CA VAL A 246 9.00 10.72 -19.50
C VAL A 246 8.18 10.30 -18.28
N GLN A 247 8.83 9.73 -17.25
CA GLN A 247 8.15 9.31 -16.01
C GLN A 247 7.45 10.48 -15.30
N GLU A 248 8.11 11.63 -15.18
CA GLU A 248 7.53 12.83 -14.55
C GLU A 248 6.38 13.41 -15.38
N LYS A 249 6.49 13.41 -16.71
CA LYS A 249 5.40 13.87 -17.59
C LYS A 249 4.18 12.96 -17.46
N LEU A 250 4.38 11.64 -17.52
CA LEU A 250 3.32 10.65 -17.32
C LEU A 250 2.70 10.76 -15.93
N GLN A 251 3.49 10.95 -14.89
CA GLN A 251 3.00 11.16 -13.53
C GLN A 251 2.11 12.40 -13.42
N LYS A 252 2.47 13.52 -14.07
CA LYS A 252 1.65 14.74 -14.07
C LYS A 252 0.31 14.55 -14.79
N ILE A 253 0.28 13.75 -15.85
CA ILE A 253 -0.93 13.47 -16.64
C ILE A 253 -1.85 12.49 -15.91
N MET A 254 -1.29 11.38 -15.44
CA MET A 254 -2.07 10.25 -14.92
C MET A 254 -2.27 10.29 -13.40
N GLY A 255 -1.50 11.11 -12.68
CA GLY A 255 -1.52 11.18 -11.22
C GLY A 255 -0.78 10.05 -10.51
N PHE A 256 -0.26 9.05 -11.23
CA PHE A 256 0.55 7.96 -10.69
C PHE A 256 1.88 7.79 -11.44
N ALA A 257 2.89 7.27 -10.76
CA ALA A 257 4.21 7.03 -11.35
C ALA A 257 4.35 5.59 -11.83
N ILE A 258 5.13 5.40 -12.90
CA ILE A 258 5.51 4.10 -13.43
C ILE A 258 7.02 3.94 -13.23
N PRO A 259 7.47 3.50 -12.05
CA PRO A 259 8.87 3.14 -11.85
C PRO A 259 9.21 1.92 -12.70
N LEU A 260 10.34 1.95 -13.40
CA LEU A 260 10.89 0.76 -14.05
C LEU A 260 11.82 0.07 -13.06
N PHE A 261 11.45 -1.12 -12.61
CA PHE A 261 12.18 -1.84 -11.57
C PHE A 261 12.25 -3.33 -11.87
N HIS A 262 13.17 -4.00 -11.19
CA HIS A 262 13.24 -5.44 -11.13
C HIS A 262 13.59 -5.90 -9.73
N GLY A 263 13.07 -7.07 -9.37
CA GLY A 263 13.50 -7.84 -8.22
C GLY A 263 14.19 -9.12 -8.68
N ARG A 264 13.80 -10.23 -8.06
CA ARG A 264 14.25 -11.59 -8.34
C ARG A 264 13.15 -12.44 -8.99
N GLY A 265 13.53 -13.61 -9.46
CA GLY A 265 12.61 -14.62 -9.99
C GLY A 265 12.11 -15.58 -8.92
N ILE A 266 11.23 -16.50 -9.33
CA ILE A 266 10.77 -17.61 -8.48
C ILE A 266 11.94 -18.57 -8.21
N PHE A 267 12.68 -18.93 -9.26
CA PHE A 267 13.75 -19.95 -9.24
C PHE A 267 15.16 -19.38 -9.43
N GLN A 268 15.33 -18.06 -9.48
CA GLN A 268 16.64 -17.38 -9.58
C GLN A 268 16.61 -16.00 -8.91
N TYR A 269 17.77 -15.43 -8.62
CA TYR A 269 17.95 -14.21 -7.81
C TYR A 269 18.39 -12.96 -8.59
N SER A 270 18.53 -13.04 -9.90
CA SER A 270 19.12 -12.00 -10.74
C SER A 270 18.11 -11.01 -11.35
N PHE A 271 16.91 -11.46 -11.73
CA PHE A 271 15.89 -10.59 -12.36
C PHE A 271 14.47 -11.13 -12.15
N GLY A 272 13.45 -10.29 -12.31
CA GLY A 272 12.05 -10.70 -12.21
C GLY A 272 11.22 -9.67 -11.44
N PHE A 273 10.03 -10.07 -11.01
CA PHE A 273 9.12 -9.17 -10.31
C PHE A 273 9.06 -9.42 -8.81
N ILE A 274 9.57 -10.54 -8.29
CA ILE A 274 9.48 -10.79 -6.85
C ILE A 274 10.44 -9.85 -6.09
N PRO A 275 9.98 -9.12 -5.07
CA PRO A 275 10.84 -8.30 -4.23
C PRO A 275 12.04 -9.06 -3.64
N TYR A 276 13.15 -8.38 -3.39
CA TYR A 276 14.25 -8.96 -2.61
C TYR A 276 13.81 -9.22 -1.16
N ARG A 277 14.39 -10.25 -0.55
CA ARG A 277 14.15 -10.59 0.86
C ARG A 277 14.98 -9.68 1.75
N GLN A 278 14.38 -8.57 2.16
CA GLN A 278 15.00 -7.59 3.06
C GLN A 278 14.12 -7.38 4.29
N PRO A 279 14.71 -7.19 5.48
CA PRO A 279 13.96 -6.83 6.67
C PRO A 279 13.31 -5.46 6.52
N ILE A 280 12.09 -5.31 7.05
CA ILE A 280 11.37 -4.02 7.06
C ILE A 280 11.07 -3.64 8.51
N HIS A 281 11.60 -2.50 8.95
CA HIS A 281 11.38 -1.97 10.29
C HIS A 281 10.67 -0.63 10.21
N THR A 282 9.42 -0.59 10.66
CA THR A 282 8.61 0.63 10.70
C THR A 282 8.56 1.17 12.12
N VAL A 283 8.93 2.43 12.30
CA VAL A 283 8.95 3.15 13.57
C VAL A 283 8.04 4.36 13.45
N GLY A 284 7.07 4.51 14.35
CA GLY A 284 6.31 5.75 14.52
C GLY A 284 6.83 6.50 15.74
N LYS A 285 6.95 7.82 15.70
CA LYS A 285 7.38 8.64 16.86
C LYS A 285 6.27 9.59 17.30
N PHE A 286 6.06 9.68 18.62
CA PHE A 286 5.14 10.62 19.26
C PHE A 286 5.73 11.23 20.53
N PRO A 287 5.13 12.34 21.03
CA PRO A 287 4.22 13.22 20.30
C PRO A 287 5.00 14.28 19.51
N VAL A 288 4.50 14.63 18.32
CA VAL A 288 4.79 15.95 17.74
C VAL A 288 3.57 16.81 18.10
N PRO A 289 3.70 17.75 19.06
CA PRO A 289 2.62 18.68 19.38
C PRO A 289 2.26 19.57 18.19
#